data_AF-A0A1V3WG13-F1
#
_entry.id   AF-A0A1V3WG13-F1
#
_cell.length_a   1.000
_cell.length_b   1.000
_cell.length_c   1.000
_cell.angle_alpha   90.00
_cell.angle_beta   90.00
_cell.angle_gamma   90.00
#
_symmetry.space_group_name_H-M   'P 1'
#
loop_
_entity.id
_entity.type
_entity.pdbx_description
1 polymer ?
#
loop_
_entity_poly.entity_id
_entity_poly.type
_entity_poly.pdbx_seq_one_letter_code
_entity_poly.pdbx_strand_id
1 'polypeptide(L)'
;MENTEERRAQMITQAREVITEARRRETFAKTVTYIVAGTLARGLRDQCLSDRDIAEILTVSRNRIGHLVQVGIAPTVGAGIRISDNRATFAAAVAEIYGPVGHTGPGWVQTRKARSGHICAENNVPIPRSYYAPAALDSYGAQFDNQHTGERILVYSLERYNGQPLFDAEGRYVKNDNRGEYCIDFCASTGARQPLPLEILGLTPADVRFGSGWPDPPTNSDDDTDVFRKVTSAVRRHYGIWPLSALSEDPV
;
A
#
# COMPACT_ATOMS: atom_id res chain seq x y z
N MET A 1 -23.45 34.55 -48.67
CA MET A 1 -22.81 35.36 -47.60
C MET A 1 -22.55 34.41 -46.45
N GLU A 2 -21.28 34.19 -46.12
CA GLU A 2 -20.89 33.44 -44.93
C GLU A 2 -21.33 34.25 -43.70
N ASN A 3 -22.10 33.66 -42.79
CA ASN A 3 -22.63 34.37 -41.64
C ASN A 3 -21.50 34.55 -40.61
N THR A 4 -20.89 35.73 -40.60
CA THR A 4 -19.77 36.09 -39.72
C THR A 4 -20.08 35.86 -38.23
N GLU A 5 -21.34 35.94 -37.83
CA GLU A 5 -21.79 35.65 -36.47
C GLU A 5 -21.75 34.14 -36.15
N GLU A 6 -22.17 33.29 -37.08
CA GLU A 6 -22.07 31.82 -36.93
C GLU A 6 -20.61 31.38 -36.85
N ARG A 7 -19.75 31.94 -37.69
CA ARG A 7 -18.30 31.65 -37.65
C ARG A 7 -17.67 32.08 -36.33
N ARG A 8 -18.05 33.25 -35.80
CA ARG A 8 -17.59 33.74 -34.49
C ARG A 8 -18.10 32.85 -33.36
N ALA A 9 -19.36 32.41 -33.41
CA ALA A 9 -19.93 31.48 -32.43
C ALA A 9 -19.19 30.13 -32.44
N GLN A 10 -18.90 29.59 -33.63
CA GLN A 10 -18.10 28.36 -33.79
C GLN A 10 -16.69 28.52 -33.22
N MET A 11 -16.01 29.64 -33.49
CA MET A 11 -14.68 29.91 -32.91
C MET A 11 -14.71 29.99 -31.39
N ILE A 12 -15.75 30.58 -30.78
CA ILE A 12 -15.90 30.64 -29.33
C ILE A 12 -16.12 29.23 -28.76
N THR A 13 -16.95 28.41 -29.40
CA THR A 13 -17.17 27.01 -28.98
C THR A 13 -15.88 26.20 -29.06
N GLN A 14 -15.15 26.27 -30.18
CA GLN A 14 -13.86 25.60 -30.34
C GLN A 14 -12.85 26.07 -29.28
N ALA A 15 -12.76 27.37 -29.02
CA ALA A 15 -11.86 27.90 -28.00
C ALA A 15 -12.22 27.37 -26.59
N ARG A 16 -13.52 27.24 -26.28
CA ARG A 16 -14.01 26.67 -25.02
C ARG A 16 -13.67 25.17 -24.89
N GLU A 17 -13.80 24.41 -25.97
CA GLU A 17 -13.43 22.99 -26.00
C GLU A 17 -11.92 22.82 -25.77
N VAL A 18 -11.10 23.59 -26.48
CA VAL A 18 -9.63 23.54 -26.37
C VAL A 18 -9.17 23.90 -24.97
N ILE A 19 -9.67 24.99 -24.37
CA ILE A 19 -9.25 25.37 -23.01
C ILE A 19 -9.75 24.38 -21.96
N THR A 20 -10.91 23.76 -22.16
CA THR A 20 -11.44 22.72 -21.27
C THR A 20 -10.55 21.48 -21.29
N GLU A 21 -10.15 21.02 -22.48
CA GLU A 21 -9.23 19.87 -22.61
C GLU A 21 -7.83 20.19 -22.05
N ALA A 22 -7.30 21.39 -22.29
CA ALA A 22 -6.02 21.82 -21.73
C ALA A 22 -6.01 21.79 -20.19
N ARG A 23 -7.08 22.32 -19.56
CA ARG A 23 -7.25 22.27 -18.09
C ARG A 23 -7.41 20.86 -17.56
N ARG A 24 -8.09 19.98 -18.30
CA ARG A 24 -8.22 18.56 -17.96
C ARG A 24 -6.86 17.87 -17.93
N ARG A 25 -6.02 18.09 -18.95
CA ARG A 25 -4.65 17.55 -19.03
C ARG A 25 -3.75 18.11 -17.92
N GLU A 26 -3.85 19.40 -17.63
CA GLU A 26 -3.11 20.03 -16.53
C GLU A 26 -3.48 19.41 -15.17
N THR A 27 -4.78 19.24 -14.92
CA THR A 27 -5.28 18.62 -13.68
C THR A 27 -4.82 17.17 -13.57
N PHE A 28 -4.86 16.43 -14.68
CA PHE A 28 -4.37 15.06 -14.74
C PHE A 28 -2.87 14.98 -14.41
N ALA A 29 -2.04 15.79 -15.06
CA ALA A 29 -0.60 15.80 -14.84
C ALA A 29 -0.23 16.19 -13.39
N LYS A 30 -0.91 17.19 -12.81
CA LYS A 30 -0.74 17.57 -11.40
C LYS A 30 -1.08 16.41 -10.46
N THR A 31 -2.17 15.70 -10.74
CA THR A 31 -2.62 14.55 -9.95
C THR A 31 -1.60 13.41 -9.98
N VAL A 32 -1.15 13.02 -11.17
CA VAL A 32 -0.11 11.99 -11.35
C VAL A 32 1.18 12.38 -10.61
N THR A 33 1.66 13.61 -10.81
CA THR A 33 2.85 14.13 -10.14
C THR A 33 2.72 14.05 -8.62
N TYR A 34 1.54 14.36 -8.09
CA TYR A 34 1.31 14.35 -6.65
C TYR A 34 1.33 12.94 -6.05
N ILE A 35 0.78 11.96 -6.77
CA ILE A 35 0.79 10.55 -6.36
C ILE A 35 2.20 9.97 -6.44
N VAL A 36 2.95 10.27 -7.50
CA VAL A 36 4.36 9.86 -7.64
C VAL A 36 5.19 10.46 -6.51
N ALA A 37 5.10 11.77 -6.28
CA ALA A 37 5.82 12.44 -5.20
C ALA A 37 5.44 11.89 -3.82
N GLY A 38 4.16 11.57 -3.59
CA GLY A 38 3.70 10.96 -2.35
C GLY A 38 4.25 9.56 -2.13
N THR A 39 4.30 8.75 -3.19
CA THR A 39 4.85 7.39 -3.14
C THR A 39 6.36 7.41 -2.88
N LEU A 40 7.10 8.32 -3.54
CA LEU A 40 8.53 8.54 -3.27
C LEU A 40 8.78 9.03 -1.85
N ALA A 41 7.99 10.01 -1.36
CA ALA A 41 8.11 10.51 0.00
C ALA A 41 7.91 9.39 1.03
N ARG A 42 6.94 8.50 0.79
CA ARG A 42 6.70 7.32 1.63
C ARG A 42 7.90 6.38 1.62
N GLY A 43 8.42 6.05 0.43
CA GLY A 43 9.60 5.19 0.31
C GLY A 43 10.82 5.74 1.03
N LEU A 44 11.13 7.03 0.85
CA LEU A 44 12.24 7.68 1.54
C LEU A 44 12.05 7.72 3.07
N ARG A 45 10.81 7.91 3.54
CA ARG A 45 10.47 7.82 4.97
C ARG A 45 10.69 6.41 5.52
N ASP A 46 10.26 5.38 4.78
CA ASP A 46 10.50 3.97 5.15
C ASP A 46 12.01 3.69 5.31
N GLN A 47 12.85 4.37 4.52
CA GLN A 47 14.32 4.33 4.62
C GLN A 47 14.91 5.25 5.72
N CYS A 48 14.07 5.75 6.63
CA CYS A 48 14.45 6.60 7.77
C CYS A 48 15.08 7.96 7.40
N LEU A 49 14.84 8.50 6.19
CA LEU A 49 15.25 9.88 5.87
C LEU A 49 14.40 10.90 6.65
N SER A 50 15.03 12.02 7.01
CA SER A 50 14.34 13.11 7.70
C SER A 50 13.43 13.88 6.73
N ASP A 51 12.37 14.52 7.25
CA ASP A 51 11.50 15.37 6.42
C ASP A 51 12.26 16.48 5.68
N ARG A 52 13.40 16.93 6.23
CA ARG A 52 14.25 17.92 5.57
C ARG A 52 14.90 17.33 4.32
N ASP A 53 15.51 16.15 4.45
CA ASP A 53 16.25 15.54 3.35
C ASP A 53 15.28 15.04 2.26
N ILE A 54 14.10 14.53 2.65
CA ILE A 54 13.02 14.20 1.70
C ILE A 54 12.57 15.45 0.93
N ALA A 55 12.40 16.59 1.61
CA ALA A 55 11.98 17.84 0.99
C ALA A 55 13.00 18.36 -0.02
N GLU A 56 14.29 18.22 0.27
CA GLU A 56 15.38 18.55 -0.64
C GLU A 56 15.35 17.65 -1.89
N ILE A 57 15.27 16.33 -1.72
CA ILE A 57 15.22 15.36 -2.82
C ILE A 57 14.00 15.60 -3.73
N LEU A 58 12.84 15.84 -3.13
CA LEU A 58 11.60 16.06 -3.88
C LEU A 58 11.41 17.51 -4.34
N THR A 59 12.32 18.42 -4.00
CA THR A 59 12.24 19.86 -4.31
C THR A 59 10.93 20.52 -3.85
N VAL A 60 10.46 20.18 -2.66
CA VAL A 60 9.22 20.71 -2.06
C VAL A 60 9.47 21.31 -0.69
N SER A 61 8.50 22.04 -0.14
CA SER A 61 8.57 22.51 1.25
C SER A 61 8.51 21.35 2.24
N ARG A 62 9.38 21.36 3.26
CA ARG A 62 9.37 20.42 4.40
C ARG A 62 7.99 20.24 5.03
N ASN A 63 7.22 21.32 5.12
CA ASN A 63 5.88 21.29 5.73
C ASN A 63 4.87 20.45 4.91
N ARG A 64 5.19 20.11 3.66
CA ARG A 64 4.35 19.28 2.80
C ARG A 64 4.66 17.78 2.90
N ILE A 65 5.77 17.38 3.54
CA ILE A 65 6.21 15.98 3.54
C ILE A 65 5.26 15.06 4.30
N GLY A 66 4.75 15.50 5.46
CA GLY A 66 3.70 14.79 6.18
C GLY A 66 2.50 14.47 5.28
N HIS A 67 2.02 15.47 4.56
CA HIS A 67 0.90 15.33 3.64
C HIS A 67 1.24 14.44 2.44
N LEU A 68 2.39 14.60 1.80
CA LEU A 68 2.82 13.76 0.68
C LEU A 68 2.90 12.27 1.08
N VAL A 69 3.39 11.97 2.28
CA VAL A 69 3.42 10.59 2.76
C VAL A 69 2.01 10.03 2.95
N GLN A 70 1.07 10.83 3.44
CA GLN A 70 -0.35 10.42 3.48
C GLN A 70 -0.92 10.14 2.08
N VAL A 71 -0.53 10.93 1.07
CA VAL A 71 -0.88 10.65 -0.34
C VAL A 71 -0.30 9.32 -0.81
N GLY A 72 0.96 9.02 -0.49
CA GLY A 72 1.59 7.74 -0.83
C GLY A 72 0.99 6.52 -0.11
N ILE A 73 0.26 6.74 0.99
CA ILE A 73 -0.48 5.70 1.72
C ILE A 73 -1.90 5.55 1.18
N ALA A 74 -2.62 6.66 1.03
CA ALA A 74 -4.02 6.72 0.63
C ALA A 74 -4.27 7.98 -0.22
N PRO A 75 -4.09 7.93 -1.54
CA PRO A 75 -4.17 9.10 -2.42
C PRO A 75 -5.50 9.84 -2.37
N THR A 76 -6.60 9.13 -2.20
CA THR A 76 -7.97 9.68 -2.11
C THR A 76 -8.17 10.51 -0.85
N VAL A 77 -7.75 10.00 0.30
CA VAL A 77 -7.85 10.66 1.60
C VAL A 77 -6.81 11.78 1.71
N GLY A 78 -5.57 11.46 1.34
CA GLY A 78 -4.43 12.34 1.49
C GLY A 78 -4.44 13.53 0.54
N ALA A 79 -5.12 13.48 -0.62
CA ALA A 79 -5.09 14.58 -1.59
C ALA A 79 -6.47 15.08 -2.04
N GLY A 80 -7.56 14.52 -1.52
CA GLY A 80 -8.92 14.83 -1.97
C GLY A 80 -9.14 14.51 -3.46
N ILE A 81 -8.29 13.66 -4.05
CA ILE A 81 -8.37 13.31 -5.47
C ILE A 81 -9.56 12.34 -5.63
N ARG A 82 -10.52 12.72 -6.48
CA ARG A 82 -11.58 11.81 -6.93
C ARG A 82 -11.01 10.89 -8.03
N ILE A 83 -10.53 9.73 -7.61
CA ILE A 83 -9.86 8.77 -8.49
C ILE A 83 -10.86 7.79 -9.13
N SER A 84 -12.11 7.73 -8.66
CA SER A 84 -13.08 6.67 -8.99
C SER A 84 -13.21 6.39 -10.49
N ASP A 85 -13.43 7.42 -11.29
CA ASP A 85 -13.84 7.23 -12.70
C ASP A 85 -12.63 7.05 -13.64
N ASN A 86 -11.42 7.39 -13.18
CA ASN A 86 -10.20 7.37 -13.99
C ASN A 86 -9.04 6.62 -13.30
N ARG A 87 -9.34 5.73 -12.35
CA ARG A 87 -8.32 5.03 -11.55
C ARG A 87 -7.32 4.30 -12.42
N ALA A 88 -7.80 3.55 -13.42
CA ALA A 88 -6.95 2.82 -14.34
C ALA A 88 -6.00 3.74 -15.12
N THR A 89 -6.50 4.87 -15.62
CA THR A 89 -5.70 5.87 -16.35
C THR A 89 -4.62 6.50 -15.47
N PHE A 90 -4.96 6.87 -14.23
CA PHE A 90 -3.99 7.37 -13.26
C PHE A 90 -2.98 6.30 -12.86
N ALA A 91 -3.43 5.06 -12.63
CA ALA A 91 -2.56 3.94 -12.28
C ALA A 91 -1.54 3.67 -13.39
N ALA A 92 -1.98 3.66 -14.65
CA ALA A 92 -1.10 3.47 -15.80
C ALA A 92 -0.03 4.59 -15.91
N ALA A 93 -0.44 5.86 -15.80
CA ALA A 93 0.48 6.99 -15.87
C ALA A 93 1.46 7.02 -14.67
N VAL A 94 0.99 6.68 -13.47
CA VAL A 94 1.86 6.55 -12.30
C VAL A 94 2.83 5.39 -12.47
N ALA A 95 2.38 4.24 -13.00
CA ALA A 95 3.24 3.09 -13.27
C ALA A 95 4.31 3.40 -14.33
N GLU A 96 3.97 4.18 -15.36
CA GLU A 96 4.93 4.63 -16.37
C GLU A 96 6.07 5.47 -15.77
N ILE A 97 5.74 6.39 -14.86
CA ILE A 97 6.71 7.31 -14.27
C ILE A 97 7.46 6.68 -13.08
N TYR A 98 6.75 5.98 -12.19
CA TYR A 98 7.30 5.42 -10.96
C TYR A 98 7.86 4.00 -11.13
N GLY A 99 7.38 3.26 -12.14
CA GLY A 99 7.77 1.88 -12.43
C GLY A 99 9.28 1.63 -12.43
N PRO A 100 10.09 2.48 -13.07
CA PRO A 100 11.56 2.34 -13.06
C PRO A 100 12.17 2.28 -11.66
N VAL A 101 11.61 3.00 -10.69
CA VAL A 101 12.10 3.02 -9.31
C VAL A 101 11.48 1.89 -8.48
N GLY A 102 10.19 1.63 -8.68
CA GLY A 102 9.44 0.66 -7.88
C GLY A 102 9.56 -0.80 -8.29
N HIS A 103 9.89 -1.09 -9.56
CA HIS A 103 9.74 -2.42 -10.15
C HIS A 103 10.87 -2.84 -11.10
N THR A 104 11.71 -1.90 -11.55
CA THR A 104 12.70 -2.16 -12.60
C THR A 104 14.11 -2.12 -12.00
N GLY A 105 14.63 -3.27 -11.57
CA GLY A 105 15.99 -3.36 -11.07
C GLY A 105 16.36 -4.76 -10.58
N PRO A 106 17.66 -5.12 -10.57
CA PRO A 106 18.09 -6.36 -9.97
C PRO A 106 17.91 -6.29 -8.44
N GLY A 107 17.10 -7.18 -7.88
CA GLY A 107 16.97 -7.34 -6.44
C GLY A 107 15.52 -7.47 -5.96
N TRP A 108 15.29 -7.04 -4.73
CA TRP A 108 13.99 -7.14 -4.06
C TRP A 108 13.04 -6.04 -4.51
N VAL A 109 11.82 -6.43 -4.89
CA VAL A 109 10.72 -5.52 -5.20
C VAL A 109 9.48 -5.95 -4.46
N GLN A 110 8.60 -5.00 -4.13
CA GLN A 110 7.27 -5.37 -3.67
C GLN A 110 6.41 -5.67 -4.90
N THR A 111 5.96 -6.92 -5.02
CA THR A 111 5.16 -7.36 -6.17
C THR A 111 3.67 -7.35 -5.88
N ARG A 112 3.29 -7.44 -4.59
CA ARG A 112 1.90 -7.49 -4.21
C ARG A 112 1.59 -6.79 -2.90
N LYS A 113 0.38 -6.26 -2.83
CA LYS A 113 -0.33 -5.89 -1.61
C LYS A 113 -1.80 -6.29 -1.78
N ALA A 114 -2.33 -7.09 -0.87
CA ALA A 114 -3.69 -7.63 -0.92
C ALA A 114 -4.20 -7.90 0.50
N ARG A 115 -5.33 -8.60 0.65
CA ARG A 115 -5.72 -9.20 1.93
C ARG A 115 -4.85 -10.42 2.25
N SER A 116 -4.59 -10.65 3.53
CA SER A 116 -3.74 -11.73 4.03
C SER A 116 -4.17 -13.09 3.51
N GLY A 117 -5.47 -13.38 3.49
CA GLY A 117 -5.94 -14.67 2.97
C GLY A 117 -5.59 -14.93 1.52
N HIS A 118 -5.57 -13.90 0.66
CA HIS A 118 -5.13 -14.05 -0.73
C HIS A 118 -3.63 -14.34 -0.82
N ILE A 119 -2.81 -13.59 -0.06
CA ILE A 119 -1.37 -13.86 0.04
C ILE A 119 -1.13 -15.30 0.51
N CYS A 120 -1.85 -15.75 1.54
CA CYS A 120 -1.73 -17.10 2.06
C CYS A 120 -2.11 -18.18 1.03
N ALA A 121 -3.27 -18.03 0.39
CA ALA A 121 -3.79 -19.01 -0.56
C ALA A 121 -2.86 -19.22 -1.75
N GLU A 122 -2.34 -18.14 -2.32
CA GLU A 122 -1.48 -18.20 -3.51
C GLU A 122 -0.06 -18.70 -3.21
N ASN A 123 0.36 -18.58 -1.96
CA ASN A 123 1.67 -19.01 -1.49
C ASN A 123 1.63 -20.33 -0.70
N ASN A 124 0.52 -21.07 -0.76
CA ASN A 124 0.33 -22.34 -0.06
C ASN A 124 0.62 -22.24 1.46
N VAL A 125 0.26 -21.11 2.08
CA VAL A 125 0.24 -20.96 3.54
C VAL A 125 -1.08 -21.53 4.03
N PRO A 126 -1.08 -22.52 4.94
CA PRO A 126 -2.30 -23.09 5.48
C PRO A 126 -3.15 -22.03 6.18
N ILE A 127 -4.37 -21.83 5.68
CA ILE A 127 -5.37 -20.96 6.30
C ILE A 127 -6.10 -21.77 7.40
N PRO A 128 -6.35 -21.18 8.59
CA PRO A 128 -7.09 -21.87 9.63
C PRO A 128 -8.46 -22.37 9.15
N ARG A 129 -8.82 -23.60 9.52
CA ARG A 129 -10.09 -24.24 9.10
C ARG A 129 -11.34 -23.50 9.57
N SER A 130 -11.21 -22.65 10.58
CA SER A 130 -12.28 -21.76 11.06
C SER A 130 -12.75 -20.76 9.99
N TYR A 131 -11.96 -20.55 8.95
CA TYR A 131 -12.28 -19.66 7.84
C TYR A 131 -12.71 -20.44 6.59
N TYR A 132 -13.92 -20.17 6.12
CA TYR A 132 -14.53 -20.87 4.97
C TYR A 132 -13.88 -20.52 3.62
N ALA A 133 -13.18 -19.39 3.53
CA ALA A 133 -12.54 -18.93 2.30
C ALA A 133 -11.37 -17.98 2.62
N PRO A 134 -10.39 -17.84 1.71
CA PRO A 134 -9.31 -16.86 1.83
C PRO A 134 -9.80 -15.43 2.12
N ALA A 135 -10.88 -15.00 1.47
CA ALA A 135 -11.44 -13.67 1.65
C ALA A 135 -11.93 -13.37 3.09
N ALA A 136 -12.09 -14.39 3.94
CA ALA A 136 -12.48 -14.20 5.33
C ALA A 136 -11.34 -13.66 6.22
N LEU A 137 -10.08 -13.82 5.80
CA LEU A 137 -8.92 -13.17 6.41
C LEU A 137 -8.74 -11.77 5.82
N ASP A 138 -9.33 -10.80 6.52
CA ASP A 138 -9.48 -9.41 6.09
C ASP A 138 -8.36 -8.47 6.53
N SER A 139 -7.36 -8.96 7.28
CA SER A 139 -6.12 -8.23 7.56
C SER A 139 -5.33 -7.97 6.26
N TYR A 140 -4.49 -6.95 6.24
CA TYR A 140 -3.65 -6.64 5.07
C TYR A 140 -2.56 -7.70 4.87
N GLY A 141 -1.99 -7.80 3.67
CA GLY A 141 -0.89 -8.69 3.36
C GLY A 141 -0.02 -8.12 2.24
N ALA A 142 1.24 -8.56 2.17
CA ALA A 142 2.18 -8.17 1.13
C ALA A 142 3.09 -9.32 0.69
N GLN A 143 3.54 -9.23 -0.56
CA GLN A 143 4.55 -10.09 -1.13
C GLN A 143 5.69 -9.24 -1.68
N PHE A 144 6.90 -9.70 -1.40
CA PHE A 144 8.14 -9.14 -1.93
C PHE A 144 8.90 -10.26 -2.63
N ASP A 145 9.39 -10.01 -3.83
CA ASP A 145 10.13 -10.99 -4.62
C ASP A 145 11.51 -10.45 -4.97
N ASN A 146 12.52 -11.31 -4.88
CA ASN A 146 13.83 -11.05 -5.43
C ASN A 146 13.85 -11.51 -6.90
N GLN A 147 13.88 -10.56 -7.82
CA GLN A 147 13.82 -10.83 -9.27
C GLN A 147 15.04 -11.61 -9.78
N HIS A 148 16.14 -11.63 -9.03
CA HIS A 148 17.36 -12.33 -9.44
C HIS A 148 17.43 -13.77 -8.90
N THR A 149 17.09 -13.95 -7.63
CA THR A 149 17.27 -15.26 -6.95
C THR A 149 16.01 -16.11 -6.97
N GLY A 150 14.83 -15.51 -7.19
CA GLY A 150 13.54 -16.19 -7.05
C GLY A 150 13.12 -16.39 -5.58
N GLU A 151 13.84 -15.79 -4.63
CA GLU A 151 13.44 -15.75 -3.23
C GLU A 151 12.25 -14.83 -3.02
N ARG A 152 11.48 -15.09 -1.97
CA ARG A 152 10.26 -14.33 -1.65
C ARG A 152 10.16 -14.06 -0.16
N ILE A 153 9.58 -12.92 0.20
CA ILE A 153 9.18 -12.59 1.57
C ILE A 153 7.67 -12.37 1.57
N LEU A 154 6.99 -12.97 2.54
CA LEU A 154 5.56 -12.85 2.76
C LEU A 154 5.32 -12.12 4.06
N VAL A 155 4.41 -11.15 4.05
CA VAL A 155 3.85 -10.53 5.26
C VAL A 155 2.35 -10.79 5.25
N TYR A 156 1.85 -11.48 6.27
CA TYR A 156 0.44 -11.85 6.38
C TYR A 156 0.05 -12.07 7.84
N SER A 157 -1.25 -12.13 8.13
CA SER A 157 -1.80 -12.57 9.41
C SER A 157 -2.77 -13.73 9.17
N LEU A 158 -2.83 -14.67 10.11
CA LEU A 158 -3.79 -15.77 10.11
C LEU A 158 -5.04 -15.44 10.94
N GLU A 159 -5.11 -14.22 11.45
CA GLU A 159 -6.22 -13.66 12.20
C GLU A 159 -6.91 -12.57 11.38
N ARG A 160 -8.19 -12.35 11.72
CA ARG A 160 -8.94 -11.18 11.24
C ARG A 160 -8.51 -9.93 12.01
N TYR A 161 -8.91 -8.75 11.53
CA TYR A 161 -8.63 -7.50 12.24
C TYR A 161 -9.16 -7.48 13.68
N ASN A 162 -10.23 -8.23 13.96
CA ASN A 162 -10.82 -8.38 15.29
C ASN A 162 -10.47 -9.71 15.98
N GLY A 163 -9.50 -10.46 15.46
CA GLY A 163 -9.00 -11.69 16.06
C GLY A 163 -9.86 -12.93 15.81
N GLN A 164 -9.83 -13.86 16.77
CA GLN A 164 -10.53 -15.15 16.70
C GLN A 164 -11.86 -15.12 17.47
N PRO A 165 -12.90 -15.82 16.98
CA PRO A 165 -14.16 -15.94 17.69
C PRO A 165 -14.00 -16.79 18.96
N LEU A 166 -14.48 -16.27 20.08
CA LEU A 166 -14.57 -16.96 21.36
C LEU A 166 -15.99 -17.49 21.58
N PHE A 167 -16.08 -18.73 22.05
CA PHE A 167 -17.33 -19.42 22.32
C PHE A 167 -17.46 -19.73 23.82
N ASP A 168 -18.69 -19.75 24.33
CA ASP A 168 -18.98 -20.22 25.69
C ASP A 168 -18.90 -21.75 25.80
N ALA A 169 -19.14 -22.29 27.00
CA ALA A 169 -19.12 -23.74 27.24
C ALA A 169 -20.19 -24.50 26.44
N GLU A 170 -21.26 -23.81 26.02
CA GLU A 170 -22.34 -24.34 25.20
C GLU A 170 -22.07 -24.19 23.68
N GLY A 171 -20.91 -23.66 23.29
CA GLY A 171 -20.51 -23.49 21.88
C GLY A 171 -21.18 -22.31 21.18
N ARG A 172 -21.79 -21.37 21.92
CA ARG A 172 -22.37 -20.14 21.37
C ARG A 172 -21.31 -19.05 21.29
N TYR A 173 -21.35 -18.28 20.20
CA TYR A 173 -20.46 -17.13 20.03
C TYR A 173 -20.69 -16.09 21.13
N VAL A 174 -19.61 -15.60 21.73
CA VAL A 174 -19.64 -14.58 22.79
C VAL A 174 -19.10 -13.25 22.27
N LYS A 175 -17.86 -13.27 21.79
CA LYS A 175 -17.11 -12.11 21.28
C LYS A 175 -15.88 -12.60 20.53
N ASN A 176 -15.13 -11.70 19.91
CA ASN A 176 -13.77 -12.04 19.48
C ASN A 176 -12.75 -11.75 20.59
N ASP A 177 -11.59 -12.39 20.52
CA ASP A 177 -10.49 -12.14 21.43
C ASP A 177 -9.76 -10.83 21.18
N ASN A 178 -9.98 -10.19 20.02
CA ASN A 178 -9.31 -8.97 19.57
C ASN A 178 -7.78 -9.08 19.58
N ARG A 179 -7.25 -10.25 19.21
CA ARG A 179 -5.81 -10.49 19.07
C ARG A 179 -5.48 -10.87 17.64
N GLY A 180 -4.48 -10.22 17.07
CA GLY A 180 -3.87 -10.68 15.84
C GLY A 180 -2.39 -10.39 15.79
N GLU A 181 -1.69 -11.14 14.95
CA GLU A 181 -0.24 -11.02 14.77
C GLU A 181 0.13 -11.15 13.30
N TYR A 182 1.08 -10.35 12.86
CA TYR A 182 1.67 -10.47 11.54
C TYR A 182 2.83 -11.47 11.56
N CYS A 183 2.75 -12.46 10.70
CA CYS A 183 3.82 -13.37 10.35
C CYS A 183 4.66 -12.78 9.21
N ILE A 184 5.96 -13.04 9.26
CA ILE A 184 6.90 -12.68 8.19
C ILE A 184 7.66 -13.94 7.83
N ASP A 185 7.42 -14.47 6.63
CA ASP A 185 8.06 -15.70 6.16
C ASP A 185 9.04 -15.38 5.04
N PHE A 186 10.20 -16.01 5.08
CA PHE A 186 11.14 -16.09 3.96
C PHE A 186 10.95 -17.42 3.23
N CYS A 187 10.72 -17.32 1.93
CA CYS A 187 10.62 -18.43 1.00
C CYS A 187 11.89 -18.47 0.16
N ALA A 188 12.71 -19.49 0.35
CA ALA A 188 13.85 -19.76 -0.51
C ALA A 188 13.39 -20.08 -1.94
N SER A 189 14.28 -19.90 -2.92
CA SER A 189 14.02 -20.24 -4.33
C SER A 189 13.71 -21.73 -4.56
N THR A 190 14.10 -22.59 -3.62
CA THR A 190 13.79 -24.03 -3.61
C THR A 190 12.37 -24.35 -3.14
N GLY A 191 11.61 -23.35 -2.69
CA GLY A 191 10.27 -23.50 -2.12
C GLY A 191 10.26 -23.78 -0.61
N ALA A 192 11.42 -23.89 0.04
CA ALA A 192 11.49 -23.99 1.50
C ALA A 192 11.00 -22.67 2.13
N ARG A 193 10.06 -22.77 3.08
CA ARG A 193 9.50 -21.62 3.80
C ARG A 193 9.88 -21.69 5.27
N GLN A 194 10.35 -20.58 5.81
CA GLN A 194 10.68 -20.45 7.23
C GLN A 194 10.34 -19.05 7.74
N PRO A 195 10.00 -18.90 9.04
CA PRO A 195 9.85 -17.58 9.64
C PRO A 195 11.14 -16.76 9.51
N LEU A 196 11.01 -15.50 9.11
CA LEU A 196 12.10 -14.54 9.09
C LEU A 196 12.29 -13.99 10.52
N PRO A 197 13.48 -14.11 11.13
CA PRO A 197 13.72 -13.58 12.47
C PRO A 197 13.44 -12.08 12.57
N LEU A 198 12.65 -11.66 13.56
CA LEU A 198 12.22 -10.28 13.72
C LEU A 198 13.40 -9.34 14.01
N GLU A 199 14.43 -9.85 14.69
CA GLU A 199 15.62 -9.11 15.08
C GLU A 199 16.41 -8.61 13.86
N ILE A 200 16.39 -9.37 12.75
CA ILE A 200 17.03 -8.98 11.47
C ILE A 200 16.37 -7.71 10.92
N LEU A 201 15.07 -7.55 11.14
CA LEU A 201 14.29 -6.38 10.71
C LEU A 201 14.29 -5.23 11.74
N GLY A 202 14.92 -5.45 12.90
CA GLY A 202 14.86 -4.53 14.04
C GLY A 202 13.47 -4.44 14.65
N LEU A 203 12.71 -5.54 14.64
CA LEU A 203 11.38 -5.68 15.23
C LEU A 203 11.43 -6.54 16.49
N THR A 204 10.51 -6.28 17.40
CA THR A 204 10.22 -7.08 18.58
C THR A 204 8.88 -7.81 18.40
N PRO A 205 8.58 -8.84 19.21
CA PRO A 205 7.26 -9.51 19.16
C PRO A 205 6.07 -8.57 19.38
N ALA A 206 6.24 -7.47 20.13
CA ALA A 206 5.19 -6.49 20.32
C ALA A 206 4.91 -5.66 19.04
N ASP A 207 5.89 -5.54 18.15
CA ASP A 207 5.81 -4.70 16.95
C ASP A 207 4.99 -5.33 15.82
N VAL A 208 4.72 -6.64 15.90
CA VAL A 208 3.94 -7.41 14.92
C VAL A 208 2.52 -7.70 15.40
N ARG A 209 2.18 -7.35 16.64
CA ARG A 209 0.87 -7.59 17.24
C ARG A 209 -0.06 -6.41 17.06
N PHE A 210 -1.32 -6.70 16.77
CA PHE A 210 -2.40 -5.72 16.73
C PHE A 210 -3.59 -6.19 17.57
N GLY A 211 -4.47 -5.24 17.86
CA GLY A 211 -5.68 -5.44 18.66
C GLY A 211 -5.44 -5.31 20.17
N SER A 212 -6.54 -5.12 20.90
CA SER A 212 -6.56 -4.79 22.33
C SER A 212 -6.63 -6.02 23.25
N GLY A 213 -6.69 -7.22 22.69
CA GLY A 213 -6.91 -8.45 23.46
C GLY A 213 -5.70 -8.96 24.25
N TRP A 214 -4.50 -8.47 23.95
CA TRP A 214 -3.24 -8.96 24.52
C TRP A 214 -3.08 -8.59 26.01
N PRO A 215 -2.38 -9.40 26.83
CA PRO A 215 -2.13 -9.09 28.25
C PRO A 215 -1.40 -7.74 28.45
N ASP A 216 -0.43 -7.45 27.58
CA ASP A 216 0.25 -6.17 27.47
C ASP A 216 -0.07 -5.60 26.08
N PRO A 217 -1.21 -4.89 25.92
CA PRO A 217 -1.62 -4.40 24.61
C PRO A 217 -0.59 -3.40 24.07
N PRO A 218 -0.36 -3.39 22.74
CA PRO A 218 0.51 -2.40 22.12
C PRO A 218 0.06 -0.99 22.52
N THR A 219 0.97 -0.18 23.05
CA THR A 219 0.66 1.17 23.54
C THR A 219 0.15 2.12 22.46
N ASN A 220 0.31 1.78 21.16
CA ASN A 220 0.02 2.63 20.01
C ASN A 220 -0.48 1.86 18.76
N SER A 221 -1.39 0.87 18.86
CA SER A 221 -2.13 0.39 17.67
C SER A 221 -3.19 -0.66 17.99
N ASP A 222 -4.45 -0.21 18.13
CA ASP A 222 -5.61 -1.10 17.93
C ASP A 222 -5.84 -1.41 16.43
N ASP A 223 -5.24 -0.61 15.53
CA ASP A 223 -5.44 -0.70 14.07
C ASP A 223 -4.39 -1.61 13.40
N ASP A 224 -4.87 -2.69 12.79
CA ASP A 224 -4.07 -3.64 12.02
C ASP A 224 -3.33 -2.96 10.85
N THR A 225 -3.86 -1.84 10.35
CA THR A 225 -3.27 -1.05 9.27
C THR A 225 -1.94 -0.44 9.67
N ASP A 226 -1.81 0.07 10.89
CA ASP A 226 -0.58 0.73 11.35
C ASP A 226 0.52 -0.30 11.66
N VAL A 227 0.16 -1.43 12.24
CA VAL A 227 1.08 -2.56 12.45
C VAL A 227 1.56 -3.10 11.11
N PHE A 228 0.65 -3.29 10.14
CA PHE A 228 1.03 -3.70 8.79
C PHE A 228 2.01 -2.73 8.13
N ARG A 229 1.75 -1.41 8.24
CA ARG A 229 2.67 -0.39 7.71
C ARG A 229 4.03 -0.50 8.37
N LYS A 230 4.10 -0.59 9.70
CA LYS A 230 5.35 -0.73 10.44
C LYS A 230 6.16 -1.96 10.01
N VAL A 231 5.51 -3.12 9.92
CA VAL A 231 6.14 -4.39 9.51
C VAL A 231 6.64 -4.29 8.07
N THR A 232 5.81 -3.83 7.14
CA THR A 232 6.22 -3.70 5.74
C THR A 232 7.32 -2.65 5.54
N SER A 233 7.30 -1.53 6.27
CA SER A 233 8.39 -0.54 6.25
C SER A 233 9.70 -1.14 6.78
N ALA A 234 9.66 -1.99 7.80
CA ALA A 234 10.85 -2.67 8.30
C ALA A 234 11.46 -3.63 7.27
N VAL A 235 10.63 -4.43 6.58
CA VAL A 235 11.07 -5.27 5.45
C VAL A 235 11.67 -4.41 4.33
N ARG A 236 10.96 -3.36 3.90
CA ARG A 236 11.42 -2.47 2.84
C ARG A 236 12.75 -1.79 3.17
N ARG A 237 12.91 -1.36 4.42
CA ARG A 237 14.15 -0.76 4.90
C ARG A 237 15.30 -1.75 4.87
N HIS A 238 15.09 -2.97 5.38
CA HIS A 238 16.15 -3.98 5.43
C HIS A 238 16.64 -4.38 4.03
N TYR A 239 15.72 -4.50 3.07
CA TYR A 239 16.03 -4.99 1.72
C TYR A 239 16.13 -3.89 0.64
N GLY A 240 16.06 -2.60 1.02
CA GLY A 240 16.15 -1.48 0.08
C GLY A 240 15.00 -1.41 -0.94
N ILE A 241 13.79 -1.79 -0.53
CA ILE A 241 12.63 -1.93 -1.40
C ILE A 241 11.79 -0.65 -1.42
N TRP A 242 11.40 -0.21 -2.61
CA TRP A 242 10.44 0.87 -2.79
C TRP A 242 8.99 0.38 -2.61
N PRO A 243 8.09 1.17 -2.00
CA PRO A 243 6.69 0.80 -1.85
C PRO A 243 5.97 0.70 -3.19
N LEU A 244 4.96 -0.18 -3.26
CA LEU A 244 3.95 -0.09 -4.31
C LEU A 244 3.21 1.25 -4.23
N SER A 245 2.90 1.83 -5.40
CA SER A 245 1.95 2.94 -5.48
C SER A 245 0.61 2.46 -4.95
N ALA A 246 -0.05 3.28 -4.14
CA ALA A 246 -1.38 2.99 -3.61
C ALA A 246 -2.47 2.85 -4.69
N LEU A 247 -2.17 3.23 -5.95
CA LEU A 247 -3.04 2.99 -7.11
C LEU A 247 -2.85 1.62 -7.75
N SER A 248 -1.72 0.96 -7.51
CA SER A 248 -1.38 -0.37 -8.01
C SER A 248 -1.93 -1.49 -7.12
N GLU A 249 -2.64 -1.13 -6.06
CA GLU A 249 -3.28 -2.07 -5.15
C GLU A 249 -4.57 -2.61 -5.78
N ASP A 250 -4.79 -3.93 -5.66
CA ASP A 250 -6.06 -4.56 -6.03
C ASP A 250 -7.19 -3.79 -5.32
N PRO A 251 -8.23 -3.33 -6.03
CA PRO A 251 -9.42 -2.80 -5.37
C PRO A 251 -10.02 -3.93 -4.53
N VAL A 252 -9.94 -3.79 -3.21
CA VAL A 252 -10.66 -4.65 -2.26
C VAL A 252 -12.16 -4.44 -2.43
#